data_AF-T1C9U9-F1
#
_entry.id   AF-T1C9U9-F1
#
_cell.length_a   1.000
_cell.length_b   1.000
_cell.length_c   1.000
_cell.angle_alpha   90.00
_cell.angle_beta   90.00
_cell.angle_gamma   90.00
#
_symmetry.space_group_name_H-M   'P 1'
#
loop_
_entity.id
_entity.type
_entity.pdbx_description
1 polymer ?
#
loop_
_entity_poly.entity_id
_entity_poly.type
_entity_poly.pdbx_seq_one_letter_code
_entity_poly.pdbx_strand_id
1 'polypeptide(L)'
;MVVATQPKGFVQVAPATLITIKEETVSETEVAAPRISYEDIGGLTEKLGRVREMIELPLKHPELFDRLAITPPKGVLLYGPPGTGKTLIAKAVANEAGAHFIGIQG
;
A
#
# COMPACT_ATOMS: atom_id res chain seq x y z
N MET A 1 -16.90 -12.38 0.15
CA MET A 1 -15.44 -12.12 0.21
C MET A 1 -14.78 -13.32 0.86
N VAL A 2 -13.62 -13.77 0.38
CA VAL A 2 -12.88 -14.87 1.03
C VAL A 2 -12.19 -14.31 2.27
N VAL A 3 -12.56 -14.77 3.45
CA VAL A 3 -12.01 -14.27 4.73
C VAL A 3 -10.69 -14.97 5.07
N ALA A 4 -10.59 -16.28 4.78
CA ALA A 4 -9.37 -17.05 5.03
C ALA A 4 -9.29 -18.27 4.09
N THR A 5 -8.06 -18.72 3.82
CA THR A 5 -7.73 -19.94 3.08
C THR A 5 -6.68 -20.74 3.83
N GLN A 6 -6.77 -22.07 3.75
CA GLN A 6 -5.77 -23.00 4.26
C GLN A 6 -5.40 -23.97 3.12
N PRO A 7 -4.15 -24.00 2.64
CA PRO A 7 -3.02 -23.14 3.02
C PRO A 7 -3.23 -21.67 2.65
N LYS A 8 -2.47 -20.77 3.30
CA LYS A 8 -2.59 -19.31 3.07
C LYS A 8 -2.23 -18.93 1.64
N GLY A 9 -2.93 -17.95 1.10
CA GLY A 9 -2.68 -17.39 -0.23
C GLY A 9 -3.67 -17.91 -1.28
N PHE A 10 -3.24 -17.91 -2.54
CA PHE A 10 -4.05 -18.39 -3.65
C PHE A 10 -4.18 -19.92 -3.60
N VAL A 11 -5.42 -20.40 -3.56
CA VAL A 11 -5.74 -21.83 -3.50
C VAL A 11 -6.73 -22.19 -4.60
N GLN A 12 -6.66 -23.43 -5.09
CA GLN A 12 -7.64 -23.98 -6.01
C GLN A 12 -8.72 -24.71 -5.22
N VAL A 13 -9.99 -24.39 -5.47
CA VAL A 13 -11.12 -25.11 -4.87
C VAL A 13 -11.32 -26.42 -5.61
N ALA A 14 -10.82 -27.51 -5.02
CA ALA A 14 -11.06 -28.88 -5.47
C ALA A 14 -12.33 -29.46 -4.82
N PRO A 15 -12.89 -30.58 -5.32
CA PRO A 15 -14.08 -31.21 -4.74
C PRO A 15 -13.96 -31.59 -3.25
N ALA A 16 -12.74 -31.79 -2.75
CA ALA A 16 -12.47 -32.08 -1.34
C ALA A 16 -12.34 -30.83 -0.45
N THR A 17 -12.50 -29.62 -1.00
CA THR A 17 -12.33 -28.37 -0.26
C THR A 17 -13.57 -28.10 0.60
N LEU A 18 -13.39 -27.94 1.91
CA LEU A 18 -14.46 -27.58 2.83
C LEU A 18 -14.68 -26.06 2.80
N ILE A 19 -15.88 -25.64 2.41
CA ILE A 19 -16.28 -24.23 2.37
C ILE A 19 -17.22 -23.96 3.55
N THR A 20 -16.85 -23.04 4.43
CA THR A 20 -17.70 -22.60 5.55
C THR A 20 -18.17 -21.17 5.31
N ILE A 21 -19.49 -20.98 5.30
CA ILE A 21 -20.11 -19.65 5.20
C ILE A 21 -20.36 -19.15 6.62
N LYS A 22 -19.79 -17.98 6.96
CA LYS A 22 -20.08 -17.28 8.20
C LYS A 22 -21.13 -16.20 7.93
N GLU A 23 -22.16 -16.13 8.77
CA GLU A 23 -23.24 -15.12 8.69
C GLU A 23 -22.87 -13.80 9.40
N GLU A 24 -21.77 -13.80 10.16
CA GLU A 24 -21.26 -12.62 10.85
C GLU A 24 -20.69 -11.60 9.86
N THR A 25 -20.96 -10.32 10.10
CA THR A 25 -20.37 -9.24 9.31
C THR A 25 -18.87 -9.18 9.60
N VAL A 26 -18.07 -9.30 8.54
CA VAL A 26 -16.62 -9.21 8.60
C VAL A 26 -16.24 -7.83 9.14
N SER A 27 -15.42 -7.78 10.19
CA SER A 27 -14.99 -6.50 10.78
C SER A 27 -14.10 -5.73 9.80
N GLU A 28 -14.16 -4.40 9.79
CA GLU A 28 -13.28 -3.54 8.97
C GLU A 28 -11.78 -3.80 9.21
N THR A 29 -11.43 -4.48 10.31
CA THR A 29 -10.06 -4.88 10.62
C THR A 29 -9.59 -6.11 9.82
N GLU A 30 -10.52 -6.97 9.38
CA GLU A 30 -10.25 -8.16 8.55
C GLU A 30 -10.40 -7.86 7.05
N VAL A 31 -11.21 -6.87 6.70
CA VAL A 31 -11.26 -6.29 5.36
C VAL A 31 -10.03 -5.38 5.24
N ALA A 32 -9.01 -5.80 4.49
CA ALA A 32 -7.84 -4.95 4.22
C ALA A 32 -8.27 -3.51 3.97
N ALA A 33 -7.76 -2.57 4.77
CA ALA A 33 -8.10 -1.15 4.77
C ALA A 33 -8.32 -0.62 3.34
N PRO A 34 -9.25 0.33 3.13
CA PRO A 34 -9.58 0.82 1.78
C PRO A 34 -8.29 1.08 1.01
N ARG A 35 -8.09 0.26 -0.04
CA ARG A 35 -6.89 0.27 -0.87
C ARG A 35 -6.97 1.48 -1.77
N ILE A 36 -6.63 2.64 -1.21
CA ILE A 36 -6.45 3.87 -1.99
C ILE A 36 -5.31 3.57 -2.97
N SER A 37 -5.60 3.75 -4.25
CA SER A 37 -4.67 3.60 -5.36
C SER A 37 -4.22 4.96 -5.85
N TYR A 38 -3.20 4.99 -6.71
CA TYR A 38 -2.79 6.24 -7.35
C TYR A 38 -3.85 6.83 -8.30
N GLU A 39 -4.76 6.00 -8.80
CA GLU A 39 -5.85 6.41 -9.70
C GLU A 39 -6.86 7.31 -8.97
N ASP A 40 -6.95 7.19 -7.65
CA ASP A 40 -7.81 8.01 -6.80
C ASP A 40 -7.26 9.45 -6.59
N ILE A 41 -6.09 9.77 -7.15
CA ILE A 41 -5.38 11.04 -6.94
C ILE A 41 -5.34 11.86 -8.25
N GLY A 42 -6.30 12.78 -8.39
CA GLY A 42 -6.38 13.68 -9.54
C GLY A 42 -5.36 14.84 -9.50
N GLY A 43 -4.85 15.24 -10.67
CA GLY A 43 -4.13 16.51 -10.87
C GLY A 43 -2.70 16.58 -10.29
N LEU A 44 -2.17 15.48 -9.76
CA LEU A 44 -0.85 15.43 -9.11
C LEU A 44 0.11 14.41 -9.73
N THR A 45 -0.18 13.89 -10.93
CA THR A 45 0.54 12.78 -11.56
C THR A 45 2.07 12.96 -11.61
N GLU A 46 2.57 14.13 -12.04
CA GLU A 46 4.02 14.38 -12.12
C GLU A 46 4.69 14.39 -10.74
N LYS A 47 4.06 15.07 -9.76
CA LYS A 47 4.57 15.19 -8.39
C LYS A 47 4.54 13.84 -7.69
N LEU A 48 3.48 13.07 -7.92
CA LEU A 48 3.29 11.72 -7.42
C LEU A 48 4.34 10.77 -7.99
N GLY A 49 4.70 10.92 -9.27
CA GLY A 49 5.78 10.16 -9.90
C GLY A 49 7.12 10.33 -9.18
N ARG A 50 7.48 11.55 -8.80
CA ARG A 50 8.72 11.80 -8.03
C ARG A 50 8.67 11.20 -6.63
N VAL A 51 7.55 11.37 -5.92
CA VAL A 51 7.36 10.79 -4.57
C VAL A 51 7.43 9.27 -4.63
N ARG A 52 6.82 8.68 -5.66
CA ARG A 52 6.85 7.25 -5.93
C ARG A 52 8.28 6.77 -6.17
N GLU A 53 9.04 7.44 -7.02
CA GLU A 53 10.43 7.06 -7.29
C GLU A 53 11.29 7.14 -6.02
N MET A 54 11.13 8.21 -5.23
CA MET A 54 11.86 8.39 -3.97
C MET A 54 11.53 7.34 -2.90
N ILE A 55 10.36 6.69 -2.96
CA ILE A 55 9.90 5.73 -1.93
C ILE A 55 9.91 4.29 -2.45
N GLU A 56 9.30 4.00 -3.60
CA GLU A 56 9.21 2.65 -4.15
C GLU A 56 10.56 2.14 -4.65
N LEU A 57 11.39 2.97 -5.30
CA LEU A 57 12.66 2.50 -5.88
C LEU A 57 13.62 1.98 -4.79
N PRO A 58 13.86 2.70 -3.67
CA PRO A 58 14.67 2.17 -2.57
C PRO A 58 14.09 0.91 -1.92
N LEU A 59 12.76 0.79 -1.83
CA LEU A 59 12.10 -0.34 -1.18
C LEU A 59 12.09 -1.60 -2.04
N LYS A 60 11.92 -1.44 -3.37
CA LYS A 60 11.85 -2.57 -4.32
C LYS A 60 13.22 -2.99 -4.83
N HIS A 61 14.17 -2.04 -4.94
CA HIS A 61 15.48 -2.25 -5.56
C HIS A 61 16.63 -1.64 -4.74
N PRO A 62 16.82 -2.06 -3.48
CA PRO A 62 17.92 -1.55 -2.64
C PRO A 62 19.31 -1.78 -3.27
N GLU A 63 19.47 -2.84 -4.06
CA GLU A 63 20.73 -3.19 -4.74
C GLU A 63 21.24 -2.12 -5.70
N LEU A 64 20.34 -1.28 -6.25
CA LEU A 64 20.74 -0.18 -7.15
C LEU A 64 21.48 0.91 -6.37
N PHE A 65 21.06 1.19 -5.14
CA PHE A 65 21.65 2.21 -4.29
C PHE A 65 23.04 1.78 -3.80
N ASP A 66 23.19 0.50 -3.45
CA ASP A 66 24.48 -0.08 -3.06
C ASP A 66 25.49 -0.04 -4.22
N ARG A 67 25.07 -0.44 -5.43
CA ARG A 67 25.95 -0.46 -6.62
C ARG A 67 26.40 0.93 -7.05
N LEU A 68 25.53 1.92 -6.89
CA LEU A 68 25.82 3.31 -7.24
C LEU A 68 26.53 4.06 -6.11
N ALA A 69 26.75 3.43 -4.95
CA ALA A 69 27.30 4.04 -3.74
C ALA A 69 26.57 5.33 -3.32
N ILE A 70 25.25 5.36 -3.53
CA ILE A 70 24.38 6.47 -3.13
C ILE A 70 23.49 6.04 -1.97
N THR A 71 23.25 6.95 -1.03
CA THR A 71 22.33 6.68 0.08
C THR A 71 20.90 7.02 -0.35
N PRO A 72 19.91 6.12 -0.18
CA PRO A 72 18.53 6.43 -0.48
C PRO A 72 17.97 7.52 0.46
N PRO A 73 17.02 8.34 0.00
CA PRO A 73 16.35 9.31 0.85
C PRO A 73 15.59 8.59 1.99
N LYS A 74 15.76 9.07 3.23
CA LYS A 74 15.16 8.45 4.42
C LYS A 74 13.76 8.97 4.77
N GLY A 75 13.32 10.04 4.12
CA GLY A 75 12.02 10.65 4.41
C GLY A 75 11.62 11.64 3.32
N VAL A 76 10.30 11.81 3.17
CA VAL A 76 9.68 12.74 2.24
C VAL A 76 8.73 13.65 3.02
N LEU A 77 8.83 14.96 2.78
CA LEU A 77 7.92 15.94 3.35
C LEU A 77 6.93 16.41 2.28
N LEU A 78 5.64 16.10 2.47
CA LEU A 78 4.57 16.62 1.61
C LEU A 78 4.02 17.90 2.23
N TYR A 79 4.17 19.04 1.55
CA TYR A 79 3.68 20.34 2.02
C TYR A 79 2.70 20.98 1.01
N GLY A 80 1.84 21.87 1.51
CA GLY A 80 0.89 22.64 0.70
C GLY A 80 -0.40 23.00 1.44
N PRO A 81 -1.33 23.75 0.81
CA PRO A 81 -2.63 24.11 1.37
C PRO A 81 -3.45 22.90 1.88
N PRO A 82 -4.39 23.06 2.82
CA PRO A 82 -5.29 21.97 3.22
C PRO A 82 -6.12 21.48 2.03
N GLY A 83 -6.49 20.19 2.03
CA GLY A 83 -7.29 19.58 0.97
C GLY A 83 -6.55 19.14 -0.29
N THR A 84 -5.23 19.32 -0.40
CA THR A 84 -4.44 18.92 -1.60
C THR A 84 -4.05 17.44 -1.65
N GLY A 85 -4.72 16.56 -0.92
CA GLY A 85 -4.50 15.11 -1.01
C GLY A 85 -3.20 14.56 -0.37
N LYS A 86 -2.47 15.32 0.44
CA LYS A 86 -1.21 14.85 1.09
C LYS A 86 -1.36 13.52 1.84
N THR A 87 -2.40 13.41 2.66
CA THR A 87 -2.70 12.19 3.43
C THR A 87 -3.12 11.03 2.52
N LEU A 88 -3.82 11.32 1.41
CA LEU A 88 -4.20 10.32 0.43
C LEU A 88 -2.98 9.77 -0.30
N ILE A 89 -2.03 10.63 -0.69
CA ILE A 89 -0.76 10.24 -1.29
C ILE A 89 0.02 9.31 -0.35
N ALA A 90 0.15 9.68 0.93
CA ALA A 90 0.89 8.85 1.89
C ALA A 90 0.29 7.44 2.04
N LYS A 91 -1.04 7.34 2.08
CA LYS A 91 -1.75 6.05 2.13
C LYS A 91 -1.61 5.25 0.84
N ALA A 92 -1.75 5.90 -0.32
CA ALA A 92 -1.63 5.26 -1.62
C ALA A 92 -0.23 4.68 -1.85
N VAL A 93 0.82 5.47 -1.55
CA VAL A 93 2.20 5.02 -1.67
C VAL A 93 2.49 3.83 -0.78
N ALA A 94 2.01 3.84 0.47
CA ALA A 94 2.24 2.72 1.38
C ALA A 94 1.55 1.43 0.92
N ASN A 95 0.30 1.55 0.44
CA ASN A 95 -0.45 0.43 -0.12
C ASN A 95 0.25 -0.17 -1.34
N GLU A 96 0.68 0.67 -2.29
CA GLU A 96 1.30 0.26 -3.56
C GLU A 96 2.75 -0.24 -3.41
N ALA A 97 3.47 0.28 -2.42
CA ALA A 97 4.79 -0.22 -2.04
C ALA A 97 4.73 -1.53 -1.24
N GLY A 98 3.54 -1.96 -0.78
CA GLY A 98 3.41 -3.09 0.15
C GLY A 98 4.10 -2.85 1.49
N ALA A 99 4.24 -1.59 1.89
CA ALA A 99 4.97 -1.18 3.09
C ALA A 99 4.03 -1.09 4.30
N HIS A 100 4.58 -1.29 5.50
CA HIS A 100 3.85 -1.08 6.75
C HIS A 100 3.60 0.42 6.98
N PHE A 101 2.34 0.83 7.06
CA PHE A 101 1.94 2.23 7.26
C PHE A 101 1.58 2.51 8.72
N ILE A 102 2.22 3.53 9.31
CA ILE A 102 1.86 4.05 10.64
C ILE A 102 1.39 5.49 10.49
N GLY A 103 0.09 5.72 10.66
CA GLY A 103 -0.49 7.06 10.68
C GLY A 103 -0.40 7.66 12.08
N ILE A 104 0.41 8.69 12.25
CA ILE A 104 0.46 9.48 13.50
C ILE A 104 -0.32 10.77 13.25
N GLN A 105 -1.40 10.98 14.00
CA GLN A 105 -2.13 12.25 14.04
C GLN A 105 -1.88 12.88 15.40
N GLY A 106 -1.37 14.11 15.40
CA GLY A 106 -1.18 14.94 16.59
C GLY A 106 -2.11 16.13 16.58
#